data_AF-A0A8T2WAZ6-F1
#
_entry.id   AF-A0A8T2WAZ6-F1
#
_cell.length_a   1.000
_cell.length_b   1.000
_cell.length_c   1.000
_cell.angle_alpha   90.00
_cell.angle_beta   90.00
_cell.angle_gamma   90.00
#
_symmetry.space_group_name_H-M   'P 1'
#
loop_
_entity.id
_entity.type
_entity.pdbx_description
1 polymer ?
#
loop_
_entity_poly.entity_id
_entity_poly.type
_entity_poly.pdbx_seq_one_letter_code
_entity_poly.pdbx_strand_id
1 'polypeptide(L)'
;MSGGVLRSPGTPVSFGLYSACPTPWVRVARALVQRALAGTQTKYDKRLFMLSPPRGEAAGYPHNYPKLVRKILQAVATLPVATVLDESEWQPGPWCHVMPLWGNPMLQSDTGKGGYEFSEAGCYFRECPWQTLGELLKARTQIQQWSQQEWQQHGSTFATYIGYYGLGTQRGDALEKIEEFLNYLNKPAWILAAEAAESALVLAGQPLPDQAAVVDKLCKSIGWKVGNRSYTPENLTVKIATTLVTQPPYPKAPLHPNWLHPRSRKFRDFALQIGGGLSKDKVVATLGRLWILPIDNSHKEIVWRLALDGLPTIQRLHRPTQVCGCGGAVGDAAGRQHVYFNCAAIRPIIDSIEQQLQDEWALPPQAPSLQCHHLWMAVRPTEAIHQGIWDVVCISALKAMDSTRADSEKWNLNRSSGSG
;
A
#
# COMPACT_ATOMS: atom_id res chain seq x y z
N MET A 1 -49.62 2.12 -27.51
CA MET A 1 -49.72 3.48 -28.11
C MET A 1 -50.56 4.31 -27.14
N SER A 2 -50.02 4.85 -26.04
CA SER A 2 -49.01 5.90 -25.85
C SER A 2 -49.69 7.25 -25.55
N GLY A 3 -49.46 7.74 -24.34
CA GLY A 3 -49.85 9.06 -23.83
C GLY A 3 -50.28 8.93 -22.37
N GLY A 4 -49.56 9.39 -21.35
CA GLY A 4 -48.42 10.29 -21.27
C GLY A 4 -48.59 11.05 -19.94
N VAL A 5 -48.17 10.46 -18.83
CA VAL A 5 -48.24 11.10 -17.49
C VAL A 5 -46.92 11.83 -17.24
N LEU A 6 -46.98 13.16 -17.33
CA LEU A 6 -45.94 14.09 -16.92
C LEU A 6 -45.68 13.94 -15.41
N ARG A 7 -44.46 13.54 -15.04
CA ARG A 7 -43.96 13.63 -13.67
C ARG A 7 -43.34 15.00 -13.45
N SER A 8 -43.78 15.67 -12.37
CA SER A 8 -43.25 16.94 -11.90
C SER A 8 -41.73 16.87 -11.60
N PRO A 9 -40.98 17.97 -11.78
CA PRO A 9 -39.56 18.02 -11.48
C PRO A 9 -39.35 17.94 -9.96
N GLY A 10 -38.50 16.99 -9.55
CA GLY A 10 -38.09 16.81 -8.17
C GLY A 10 -37.36 18.03 -7.61
N THR A 11 -37.66 18.30 -6.35
CA THR A 11 -37.00 19.24 -5.45
C THR A 11 -35.47 19.07 -5.52
N PRO A 12 -34.69 20.14 -5.69
CA PRO A 12 -33.24 20.04 -5.69
C PRO A 12 -32.76 19.66 -4.28
N VAL A 13 -32.09 18.51 -4.17
CA VAL A 13 -31.33 18.15 -2.97
C VAL A 13 -30.14 19.11 -2.91
N SER A 14 -30.22 20.07 -1.99
CA SER A 14 -29.16 21.01 -1.67
C SER A 14 -27.92 20.25 -1.20
N PHE A 15 -26.98 20.00 -2.10
CA PHE A 15 -25.62 19.64 -1.71
C PHE A 15 -24.99 20.86 -1.05
N GLY A 16 -25.06 20.89 0.28
CA GLY A 16 -24.37 21.87 1.10
C GLY A 16 -22.91 21.96 0.66
N LEU A 17 -22.48 23.18 0.38
CA LEU A 17 -21.13 23.55 0.00
C LEU A 17 -20.13 22.93 0.98
N TYR A 18 -19.48 21.85 0.54
CA TYR A 18 -18.36 21.25 1.24
C TYR A 18 -17.25 22.30 1.36
N SER A 19 -17.03 22.77 2.58
CA SER A 19 -15.82 23.51 2.92
C SER A 19 -14.60 22.67 2.51
N ALA A 20 -13.75 23.27 1.69
CA ALA A 20 -12.66 22.61 0.98
C ALA A 20 -11.63 22.01 1.97
N CYS A 21 -11.70 20.70 2.19
CA CYS A 21 -10.66 19.94 2.90
C CYS A 21 -9.76 19.24 1.86
N PRO A 22 -8.44 19.52 1.82
CA PRO A 22 -7.63 19.27 0.63
C PRO A 22 -7.06 17.86 0.50
N THR A 23 -7.70 16.80 1.04
CA THR A 23 -7.39 15.43 0.52
C THR A 23 -8.46 14.34 0.79
N PRO A 24 -9.18 13.85 -0.25
CA PRO A 24 -10.29 12.89 -0.10
C PRO A 24 -9.90 11.41 -0.12
N TRP A 25 -8.74 11.03 -0.68
CA TRP A 25 -8.55 9.65 -1.16
C TRP A 25 -8.41 8.61 -0.05
N VAL A 26 -7.82 8.93 1.12
CA VAL A 26 -7.75 7.98 2.25
C VAL A 26 -9.12 7.77 2.89
N ARG A 27 -9.94 8.83 2.98
CA ARG A 27 -11.33 8.72 3.43
C ARG A 27 -12.14 7.88 2.45
N VAL A 28 -11.98 8.11 1.15
CA VAL A 28 -12.60 7.31 0.08
C VAL A 28 -12.10 5.86 0.14
N ALA A 29 -10.80 5.63 0.32
CA ALA A 29 -10.21 4.31 0.46
C ALA A 29 -10.77 3.56 1.67
N ARG A 30 -10.81 4.20 2.84
CA ARG A 30 -11.43 3.66 4.06
C ARG A 30 -12.91 3.34 3.82
N ALA A 31 -13.66 4.24 3.19
CA ALA A 31 -15.07 4.00 2.89
C ALA A 31 -15.28 2.86 1.88
N LEU A 32 -14.43 2.76 0.85
CA LEU A 32 -14.46 1.68 -0.14
C LEU A 32 -14.09 0.33 0.48
N VAL A 33 -13.08 0.30 1.36
CA VAL A 33 -12.68 -0.91 2.10
C VAL A 33 -13.78 -1.29 3.10
N GLN A 34 -14.32 -0.32 3.85
CA GLN A 34 -15.43 -0.53 4.77
C GLN A 34 -16.64 -1.17 4.07
N ARG A 35 -17.02 -0.64 2.90
CA ARG A 35 -18.10 -1.14 2.05
C ARG A 35 -17.79 -2.48 1.41
N ALA A 36 -16.61 -2.63 0.80
CA ALA A 36 -16.21 -3.89 0.16
C ALA A 36 -16.14 -5.04 1.17
N LEU A 37 -15.82 -4.73 2.42
CA LEU A 37 -15.78 -5.70 3.50
C LEU A 37 -17.07 -5.72 4.32
N ALA A 38 -18.09 -4.91 4.01
CA ALA A 38 -19.33 -4.77 4.80
C ALA A 38 -20.16 -6.07 4.85
N GLY A 39 -19.96 -6.98 3.89
CA GLY A 39 -20.58 -8.31 3.87
C GLY A 39 -19.60 -9.46 4.05
N THR A 40 -18.30 -9.18 4.21
CA THR A 40 -17.31 -10.22 4.52
C THR A 40 -17.18 -10.31 6.03
N GLN A 41 -17.27 -11.51 6.61
CA GLN A 41 -16.87 -11.77 8.00
C GLN A 41 -15.33 -11.63 8.14
N THR A 42 -14.80 -10.44 7.91
CA THR A 42 -13.39 -10.16 8.17
C THR A 42 -13.20 -9.87 9.64
N LYS A 43 -12.31 -10.61 10.29
CA LYS A 43 -11.87 -10.48 11.69
C LYS A 43 -11.00 -9.25 11.96
N TYR A 44 -10.98 -8.30 11.04
CA TYR A 44 -10.10 -7.14 11.12
C TYR A 44 -10.96 -5.90 11.26
N ASP A 45 -10.62 -5.01 12.21
CA ASP A 45 -11.12 -3.65 12.08
C ASP A 45 -10.55 -3.07 10.80
N LYS A 46 -11.44 -2.79 9.87
CA LYS A 46 -11.13 -2.38 8.50
C LYS A 46 -10.33 -1.08 8.45
N ARG A 47 -10.45 -0.24 9.49
CA ARG A 47 -9.67 0.99 9.63
C ARG A 47 -8.23 0.68 9.99
N LEU A 48 -7.99 -0.27 10.89
CA LEU A 48 -6.66 -0.69 11.34
C LEU A 48 -5.94 -1.55 10.30
N PHE A 49 -6.66 -2.44 9.62
CA PHE A 49 -6.11 -3.24 8.51
C PHE A 49 -5.50 -2.36 7.41
N MET A 50 -6.12 -1.20 7.13
CA MET A 50 -5.56 -0.21 6.20
C MET A 50 -4.25 0.42 6.68
N LEU A 51 -3.99 0.46 7.99
CA LEU A 51 -2.75 1.01 8.57
C LEU A 51 -1.63 -0.02 8.64
N SER A 52 -1.99 -1.29 8.71
CA SER A 52 -1.06 -2.42 8.76
C SER A 52 -1.35 -3.49 7.70
N PRO A 53 -1.45 -3.13 6.40
CA PRO A 53 -1.77 -4.11 5.38
C PRO A 53 -0.63 -5.14 5.25
N PRO A 54 -0.91 -6.35 4.75
CA PRO A 54 0.11 -7.37 4.55
C PRO A 54 1.18 -6.92 3.55
N ARG A 55 2.44 -7.22 3.88
CA ARG A 55 3.62 -6.80 3.10
C ARG A 55 4.42 -8.02 2.61
N GLY A 56 4.97 -7.93 1.41
CA GLY A 56 5.84 -8.95 0.80
C GLY A 56 5.14 -9.88 -0.20
N GLU A 57 5.89 -10.80 -0.80
CA GLU A 57 5.40 -11.73 -1.84
C GLU A 57 4.35 -12.73 -1.30
N ALA A 58 4.36 -12.98 0.01
CA ALA A 58 3.37 -13.80 0.72
C ALA A 58 2.09 -13.04 1.10
N ALA A 59 1.98 -11.75 0.77
CA ALA A 59 0.77 -10.95 0.98
C ALA A 59 -0.32 -11.37 -0.02
N GLY A 60 -0.90 -12.54 0.19
CA GLY A 60 -2.06 -13.01 -0.56
C GLY A 60 -3.27 -12.14 -0.22
N TYR A 61 -3.46 -11.04 -0.94
CA TYR A 61 -4.72 -10.30 -0.87
C TYR A 61 -5.84 -11.19 -1.41
N PRO A 62 -6.90 -11.44 -0.62
CA PRO A 62 -8.02 -12.27 -1.05
C PRO A 62 -8.51 -11.87 -2.46
N HIS A 63 -8.58 -12.84 -3.38
CA HIS A 63 -8.98 -12.59 -4.77
C HIS A 63 -10.40 -12.03 -4.89
N ASN A 64 -11.22 -12.24 -3.86
CA ASN A 64 -12.59 -11.74 -3.72
C ASN A 64 -12.67 -10.21 -3.48
N TYR A 65 -11.56 -9.51 -3.21
CA TYR A 65 -11.59 -8.05 -3.09
C TYR A 65 -11.73 -7.36 -4.46
N PRO A 66 -12.60 -6.33 -4.57
CA PRO A 66 -12.69 -5.51 -5.77
C PRO A 66 -11.32 -5.00 -6.21
N LYS A 67 -11.07 -4.96 -7.52
CA LYS A 67 -9.77 -4.58 -8.11
C LYS A 67 -9.25 -3.25 -7.57
N LEU A 68 -10.13 -2.27 -7.38
CA LEU A 68 -9.77 -0.96 -6.83
C LEU A 68 -9.30 -1.05 -5.37
N VAL A 69 -9.97 -1.84 -4.54
CA VAL A 69 -9.60 -2.06 -3.14
C VAL A 69 -8.23 -2.75 -3.04
N ARG A 70 -7.98 -3.77 -3.86
CA ARG A 70 -6.67 -4.42 -3.93
C ARG A 70 -5.56 -3.44 -4.30
N LYS A 71 -5.79 -2.59 -5.30
CA LYS A 71 -4.82 -1.55 -5.69
C LYS A 71 -4.51 -0.58 -4.56
N ILE A 72 -5.54 -0.15 -3.82
CA ILE A 72 -5.39 0.74 -2.67
C ILE A 72 -4.57 0.06 -1.57
N LEU A 73 -4.90 -1.18 -1.20
CA LEU A 73 -4.18 -1.92 -0.17
C LEU A 73 -2.71 -2.15 -0.56
N GLN A 74 -2.46 -2.52 -1.81
CA GLN A 74 -1.10 -2.63 -2.36
C GLN A 74 -0.36 -1.29 -2.28
N ALA A 75 -0.99 -0.19 -2.66
CA ALA A 75 -0.40 1.14 -2.58
C ALA A 75 -0.04 1.52 -1.14
N VAL A 76 -0.92 1.26 -0.17
CA VAL A 76 -0.63 1.55 1.25
C VAL A 76 0.45 0.61 1.81
N ALA A 77 0.48 -0.66 1.41
CA ALA A 77 1.58 -1.57 1.72
C ALA A 77 2.92 -1.13 1.10
N THR A 78 2.90 -0.24 0.10
CA THR A 78 4.13 0.40 -0.40
C THR A 78 4.63 1.53 0.47
N LEU A 79 3.77 2.14 1.29
CA LEU A 79 4.23 3.12 2.26
C LEU A 79 5.09 2.45 3.32
N PRO A 80 5.95 3.18 4.01
CA PRO A 80 6.62 2.70 5.22
C PRO A 80 5.61 2.19 6.26
N VAL A 81 6.08 1.35 7.18
CA VAL A 81 5.22 0.84 8.24
C VAL A 81 4.74 2.02 9.10
N ALA A 82 3.43 2.16 9.28
CA ALA A 82 2.88 3.21 10.13
C ALA A 82 3.21 2.91 11.59
N THR A 83 3.61 3.93 12.34
CA THR A 83 4.06 3.82 13.73
C THR A 83 3.20 4.68 14.64
N VAL A 84 3.28 4.44 15.94
CA VAL A 84 2.66 5.32 16.93
C VAL A 84 3.43 6.65 16.94
N LEU A 85 2.71 7.75 16.69
CA LEU A 85 3.31 9.08 16.57
C LEU A 85 3.72 9.62 17.95
N ASP A 86 2.90 9.32 18.96
CA ASP A 86 3.09 9.64 20.37
C ASP A 86 2.60 8.49 21.26
N GLU A 87 3.52 7.73 21.85
CA GLU A 87 3.19 6.64 22.78
C GLU A 87 2.89 7.14 24.20
N SER A 88 3.22 8.41 24.54
CA SER A 88 3.07 8.92 25.90
C SER A 88 1.60 9.00 26.34
N GLU A 89 0.68 9.19 25.39
CA GLU A 89 -0.76 9.20 25.58
C GLU A 89 -1.39 7.79 25.79
N TRP A 90 -0.59 6.73 25.68
CA TRP A 90 -1.01 5.32 25.74
C TRP A 90 -0.49 4.63 27.00
N GLN A 91 -0.74 5.25 28.15
CA GLN A 91 -0.49 4.62 29.44
C GLN A 91 -1.36 3.36 29.61
N PRO A 92 -0.83 2.29 30.23
CA PRO A 92 -1.60 1.08 30.51
C PRO A 92 -2.89 1.41 31.28
N GLY A 93 -4.01 0.82 30.88
CA GLY A 93 -5.29 1.05 31.54
C GLY A 93 -6.42 0.18 30.99
N PRO A 94 -7.68 0.43 31.37
CA PRO A 94 -8.81 -0.43 31.01
C PRO A 94 -9.04 -0.58 29.49
N TRP A 95 -8.58 0.39 28.70
CA TRP A 95 -8.64 0.32 27.23
C TRP A 95 -7.81 -0.84 26.65
N CYS A 96 -6.78 -1.32 27.38
CA CYS A 96 -5.97 -2.46 26.95
C CYS A 96 -6.82 -3.73 26.81
N HIS A 97 -7.89 -3.88 27.60
CA HIS A 97 -8.80 -5.03 27.51
C HIS A 97 -9.55 -5.08 26.18
N VAL A 98 -10.02 -3.94 25.69
CA VAL A 98 -10.76 -3.83 24.43
C VAL A 98 -9.87 -3.52 23.22
N MET A 99 -8.54 -3.51 23.41
CA MET A 99 -7.59 -3.22 22.35
C MET A 99 -7.68 -4.30 21.26
N PRO A 100 -7.89 -3.93 19.98
CA PRO A 100 -7.89 -4.89 18.88
C PRO A 100 -6.54 -5.57 18.72
N LEU A 101 -6.56 -6.89 18.51
CA LEU A 101 -5.35 -7.68 18.23
C LEU A 101 -4.92 -7.52 16.77
N TRP A 102 -5.88 -7.63 15.85
CA TRP A 102 -5.60 -7.78 14.43
C TRP A 102 -5.54 -6.45 13.68
N GLY A 103 -4.55 -6.32 12.80
CA GLY A 103 -4.30 -5.11 12.05
C GLY A 103 -3.83 -3.93 12.90
N ASN A 104 -3.61 -4.10 14.21
CA ASN A 104 -3.26 -3.04 15.13
C ASN A 104 -1.76 -2.65 15.02
N PRO A 105 -1.43 -1.44 14.56
CA PRO A 105 -0.05 -0.99 14.40
C PRO A 105 0.73 -0.80 15.72
N MET A 106 0.06 -0.61 16.86
CA MET A 106 0.74 -0.56 18.18
C MET A 106 1.28 -1.91 18.63
N LEU A 107 0.75 -2.94 18.00
CA LEU A 107 1.03 -4.34 18.18
C LEU A 107 1.81 -4.81 16.94
N GLN A 108 2.86 -4.10 16.53
CA GLN A 108 3.66 -4.51 15.38
C GLN A 108 4.78 -5.45 15.79
N SER A 109 4.92 -6.54 15.05
CA SER A 109 6.08 -7.42 15.16
C SER A 109 7.34 -6.80 14.57
N ASP A 110 8.49 -7.16 15.12
CA ASP A 110 9.83 -6.78 14.62
C ASP A 110 10.11 -7.21 13.17
N THR A 111 9.22 -8.02 12.58
CA THR A 111 9.38 -8.57 11.22
C THR A 111 9.07 -7.57 10.11
N GLY A 112 8.40 -6.45 10.40
CA GLY A 112 8.01 -5.46 9.40
C GLY A 112 7.01 -5.95 8.33
N LYS A 113 6.39 -7.13 8.52
CA LYS A 113 5.47 -7.78 7.57
C LYS A 113 4.03 -7.23 7.61
N GLY A 114 3.72 -6.30 8.52
CA GLY A 114 2.38 -5.76 8.76
C GLY A 114 1.95 -5.99 10.21
N GLY A 115 0.65 -6.24 10.42
CA GLY A 115 0.10 -6.61 11.73
C GLY A 115 0.59 -7.99 12.21
N TYR A 116 0.38 -8.29 13.50
CA TYR A 116 0.80 -9.57 14.10
C TYR A 116 0.22 -10.79 13.39
N GLU A 117 -0.94 -10.68 12.72
CA GLU A 117 -1.55 -11.77 11.94
C GLU A 117 -0.65 -12.30 10.80
N PHE A 118 0.42 -11.58 10.44
CA PHE A 118 1.40 -11.97 9.44
C PHE A 118 2.76 -12.40 10.03
N SER A 119 2.88 -12.43 11.36
CA SER A 119 4.02 -13.03 12.06
C SER A 119 3.87 -14.55 12.15
N GLU A 120 4.96 -15.25 12.45
CA GLU A 120 4.94 -16.70 12.65
C GLU A 120 4.05 -17.10 13.83
N ALA A 121 4.14 -16.38 14.95
CA ALA A 121 3.27 -16.62 16.10
C ALA A 121 1.80 -16.28 15.77
N GLY A 122 1.54 -15.10 15.22
CA GLY A 122 0.17 -14.62 14.99
C GLY A 122 -0.56 -15.29 13.82
N CYS A 123 0.13 -15.92 12.85
CA CYS A 123 -0.55 -16.58 11.74
C CYS A 123 -1.34 -17.82 12.19
N TYR A 124 -0.96 -18.43 13.30
CA TYR A 124 -1.70 -19.52 13.95
C TYR A 124 -3.00 -19.03 14.60
N PHE A 125 -3.00 -17.80 15.07
CA PHE A 125 -4.13 -17.19 15.77
C PHE A 125 -5.03 -16.33 14.88
N ARG A 126 -4.62 -16.01 13.64
CA ARG A 126 -5.40 -15.16 12.74
C ARG A 126 -6.80 -15.74 12.45
N GLU A 127 -6.92 -17.07 12.50
CA GLU A 127 -8.17 -17.79 12.30
C GLU A 127 -8.96 -17.99 13.60
N CYS A 128 -8.50 -17.42 14.72
CA CYS A 128 -9.27 -17.39 15.96
C CYS A 128 -10.41 -16.36 15.90
N PRO A 129 -11.43 -16.51 16.74
CA PRO A 129 -12.53 -15.55 16.79
C PRO A 129 -12.21 -14.34 17.68
N TRP A 130 -11.20 -14.43 18.55
CA TRP A 130 -10.81 -13.35 19.47
C TRP A 130 -10.39 -12.12 18.69
N GLN A 131 -11.08 -11.01 18.89
CA GLN A 131 -10.82 -9.71 18.26
C GLN A 131 -9.97 -8.81 19.16
N THR A 132 -10.05 -9.00 20.48
CA THR A 132 -9.45 -8.14 21.49
C THR A 132 -8.48 -8.88 22.40
N LEU A 133 -7.56 -8.15 23.04
CA LEU A 133 -6.66 -8.72 24.04
C LEU A 133 -7.44 -9.33 25.22
N GLY A 134 -8.54 -8.71 25.65
CA GLY A 134 -9.40 -9.22 26.71
C GLY A 134 -10.02 -10.58 26.37
N GLU A 135 -10.49 -10.78 25.13
CA GLU A 135 -11.03 -12.07 24.69
C GLU A 135 -9.97 -13.17 24.67
N LEU A 136 -8.75 -12.86 24.22
CA LEU A 136 -7.62 -13.80 24.28
C LEU A 136 -7.27 -14.17 25.73
N LEU A 137 -7.22 -13.20 26.64
CA LEU A 137 -6.92 -13.43 28.05
C LEU A 137 -8.02 -14.24 28.74
N LYS A 138 -9.30 -13.97 28.43
CA LYS A 138 -10.44 -14.79 28.87
C LYS A 138 -10.32 -16.23 28.41
N ALA A 139 -9.99 -16.43 27.14
CA ALA A 139 -9.78 -17.77 26.59
C ALA A 139 -8.64 -18.49 27.30
N ARG A 140 -7.52 -17.80 27.56
CA ARG A 140 -6.41 -18.35 28.33
C ARG A 140 -6.87 -18.83 29.72
N THR A 141 -7.56 -17.97 30.47
CA THR A 141 -8.06 -18.31 31.82
C THR A 141 -9.02 -19.49 31.78
N GLN A 142 -9.90 -19.56 30.78
CA GLN A 142 -10.82 -20.68 30.59
C GLN A 142 -10.07 -22.00 30.32
N ILE A 143 -9.09 -22.01 29.42
CA ILE A 143 -8.28 -23.21 29.12
C ILE A 143 -7.48 -23.65 30.35
N GLN A 144 -6.95 -22.70 31.14
CA GLN A 144 -6.22 -23.00 32.37
C GLN A 144 -7.09 -23.72 33.40
N GLN A 145 -8.37 -23.36 33.49
CA GLN A 145 -9.34 -23.95 34.42
C GLN A 145 -9.83 -25.33 33.98
N TRP A 146 -9.80 -25.64 32.69
CA TRP A 146 -10.20 -26.95 32.19
C TRP A 146 -9.22 -28.06 32.60
N SER A 147 -9.78 -29.17 33.05
CA SER A 147 -9.10 -30.45 33.19
C SER A 147 -8.72 -31.04 31.82
N GLN A 148 -7.81 -32.02 31.80
CA GLN A 148 -7.44 -32.73 30.58
C GLN A 148 -8.65 -33.45 29.94
N GLN A 149 -9.60 -33.92 30.76
CA GLN A 149 -10.81 -34.59 30.30
C GLN A 149 -11.78 -33.62 29.65
N GLU A 150 -11.97 -32.43 30.22
CA GLU A 150 -12.75 -31.34 29.61
C GLU A 150 -12.11 -30.86 28.31
N TRP A 151 -10.78 -30.78 28.24
CA TRP A 151 -10.07 -30.50 26.99
C TRP A 151 -10.30 -31.57 25.92
N GLN A 152 -10.34 -32.85 26.27
CA GLN A 152 -10.65 -33.89 25.29
C GLN A 152 -12.10 -33.82 24.78
N GLN A 153 -13.04 -33.40 25.63
CA GLN A 153 -14.45 -33.26 25.27
C GLN A 153 -14.73 -31.99 24.46
N HIS A 154 -14.11 -30.87 24.81
CA HIS A 154 -14.39 -29.56 24.23
C HIS A 154 -13.31 -29.09 23.24
N GLY A 155 -12.10 -29.63 23.33
CA GLY A 155 -10.92 -29.19 22.59
C GLY A 155 -11.02 -29.36 21.09
N SER A 156 -11.73 -30.37 20.59
CA SER A 156 -12.00 -30.50 19.14
C SER A 156 -12.93 -29.39 18.63
N THR A 157 -13.95 -29.02 19.42
CA THR A 157 -14.85 -27.89 19.11
C THR A 157 -14.11 -26.57 19.22
N PHE A 158 -13.29 -26.42 20.26
CA PHE A 158 -12.44 -25.26 20.50
C PHE A 158 -11.39 -25.09 19.39
N ALA A 159 -10.70 -26.16 18.98
CA ALA A 159 -9.76 -26.17 17.86
C ALA A 159 -10.44 -25.89 16.52
N THR A 160 -11.67 -26.37 16.31
CA THR A 160 -12.48 -26.02 15.14
C THR A 160 -12.88 -24.54 15.15
N TYR A 161 -13.10 -23.97 16.33
CA TYR A 161 -13.45 -22.56 16.53
C TYR A 161 -12.26 -21.60 16.35
N ILE A 162 -11.03 -22.10 16.57
CA ILE A 162 -9.78 -21.32 16.61
C ILE A 162 -8.93 -21.51 15.34
N GLY A 163 -9.19 -22.58 14.60
CA GLY A 163 -8.37 -23.04 13.47
C GLY A 163 -7.49 -24.22 13.91
N TYR A 164 -7.71 -25.38 13.27
CA TYR A 164 -7.16 -26.69 13.67
C TYR A 164 -5.62 -26.76 13.81
N TYR A 165 -4.89 -25.78 13.26
CA TYR A 165 -3.43 -25.74 13.22
C TYR A 165 -2.79 -24.88 14.32
N GLY A 166 -3.57 -24.10 15.09
CA GLY A 166 -3.01 -23.00 15.89
C GLY A 166 -2.57 -23.31 17.32
N LEU A 167 -3.21 -24.27 17.99
CA LEU A 167 -3.06 -24.50 19.44
C LEU A 167 -2.52 -25.88 19.83
N GLY A 168 -2.16 -26.73 18.87
CA GLY A 168 -1.73 -28.10 19.15
C GLY A 168 -2.88 -29.04 19.53
N THR A 169 -2.54 -30.26 19.94
CA THR A 169 -3.54 -31.30 20.27
C THR A 169 -3.76 -31.45 21.78
N GLN A 170 -2.81 -30.98 22.59
CA GLN A 170 -2.90 -31.03 24.04
C GLN A 170 -3.22 -29.65 24.64
N ARG A 171 -3.82 -29.65 25.84
CA ARG A 171 -4.10 -28.44 26.62
C ARG A 171 -2.82 -27.63 26.90
N GLY A 172 -1.71 -28.33 27.17
CA GLY A 172 -0.40 -27.72 27.42
C GLY A 172 0.09 -26.91 26.22
N ASP A 173 0.07 -27.52 25.04
CA ASP A 173 0.45 -26.87 23.77
C ASP A 173 -0.36 -25.58 23.55
N ALA A 174 -1.66 -25.61 23.84
CA ALA A 174 -2.54 -24.47 23.62
C ALA A 174 -2.18 -23.29 24.53
N LEU A 175 -1.89 -23.56 25.80
CA LEU A 175 -1.45 -22.55 26.76
C LEU A 175 -0.06 -22.02 26.41
N GLU A 176 0.87 -22.90 26.04
CA GLU A 176 2.21 -22.52 25.59
C GLU A 176 2.13 -21.59 24.37
N LYS A 177 1.31 -21.91 23.37
CA LYS A 177 1.12 -21.06 22.18
C LYS A 177 0.54 -19.69 22.51
N ILE A 178 -0.44 -19.64 23.43
CA ILE A 178 -1.01 -18.36 23.88
C ILE A 178 0.04 -17.54 24.62
N GLU A 179 0.83 -18.15 25.49
CA GLU A 179 1.91 -17.47 26.23
C GLU A 179 3.04 -17.02 25.30
N GLU A 180 3.44 -17.83 24.33
CA GLU A 180 4.36 -17.43 23.25
C GLU A 180 3.83 -16.19 22.53
N PHE A 181 2.55 -16.16 22.17
CA PHE A 181 1.93 -15.02 21.50
C PHE A 181 1.91 -13.77 22.41
N LEU A 182 1.51 -13.91 23.68
CA LEU A 182 1.50 -12.80 24.63
C LEU A 182 2.91 -12.23 24.89
N ASN A 183 3.91 -13.09 25.01
CA ASN A 183 5.32 -12.68 25.10
C ASN A 183 5.76 -11.96 23.83
N TYR A 184 5.31 -12.44 22.67
CA TYR A 184 5.60 -11.83 21.37
C TYR A 184 4.95 -10.44 21.20
N LEU A 185 3.86 -10.13 21.90
CA LEU A 185 3.29 -8.78 21.94
C LEU A 185 4.27 -7.77 22.56
N ASN A 186 5.19 -8.19 23.42
CA ASN A 186 6.18 -7.36 24.11
C ASN A 186 5.57 -6.11 24.79
N LYS A 187 4.40 -6.28 25.42
CA LYS A 187 3.67 -5.22 26.15
C LYS A 187 3.20 -5.70 27.53
N PRO A 188 4.11 -6.12 28.44
CA PRO A 188 3.73 -6.74 29.72
C PRO A 188 2.83 -5.84 30.58
N ALA A 189 3.09 -4.53 30.61
CA ALA A 189 2.26 -3.59 31.36
C ALA A 189 0.82 -3.48 30.81
N TRP A 190 0.65 -3.60 29.49
CA TRP A 190 -0.69 -3.58 28.87
C TRP A 190 -1.44 -4.88 29.10
N ILE A 191 -0.73 -6.01 29.09
CA ILE A 191 -1.31 -7.32 29.42
C ILE A 191 -1.83 -7.31 30.85
N LEU A 192 -1.01 -6.89 31.81
CA LEU A 192 -1.42 -6.75 33.22
C LEU A 192 -2.61 -5.81 33.40
N ALA A 193 -2.61 -4.66 32.71
CA ALA A 193 -3.73 -3.72 32.76
C ALA A 193 -5.02 -4.33 32.16
N ALA A 194 -4.92 -5.09 31.08
CA ALA A 194 -6.06 -5.77 30.45
C ALA A 194 -6.65 -6.87 31.34
N GLU A 195 -5.82 -7.63 32.04
CA GLU A 195 -6.24 -8.64 33.02
C GLU A 195 -6.98 -8.01 34.21
N ALA A 196 -6.46 -6.89 34.72
CA ALA A 196 -7.06 -6.20 35.88
C ALA A 196 -8.34 -5.42 35.52
N ALA A 197 -8.51 -5.03 34.24
CA ALA A 197 -9.54 -4.09 33.81
C ALA A 197 -10.98 -4.54 34.14
N GLU A 198 -11.34 -5.78 33.82
CA GLU A 198 -12.72 -6.25 33.96
C GLU A 198 -13.14 -6.30 35.43
N SER A 199 -12.32 -6.92 36.29
CA SER A 199 -12.57 -6.99 37.74
C SER A 199 -12.59 -5.60 38.38
N ALA A 200 -11.65 -4.72 38.01
CA ALA A 200 -11.57 -3.37 38.58
C ALA A 200 -12.78 -2.50 38.19
N LEU A 201 -13.24 -2.59 36.95
CA LEU A 201 -14.39 -1.84 36.45
C LEU A 201 -15.72 -2.36 37.02
N VAL A 202 -15.85 -3.68 37.19
CA VAL A 202 -17.01 -4.29 37.88
C VAL A 202 -17.08 -3.77 39.32
N LEU A 203 -15.96 -3.76 40.05
CA LEU A 203 -15.90 -3.22 41.42
C LEU A 203 -16.22 -1.72 41.48
N ALA A 204 -15.84 -0.96 40.45
CA ALA A 204 -16.12 0.48 40.35
C ALA A 204 -17.52 0.80 39.79
N GLY A 205 -18.31 -0.20 39.38
CA GLY A 205 -19.61 0.01 38.73
C GLY A 205 -19.52 0.72 37.37
N GLN A 206 -18.37 0.63 36.69
CA GLN A 206 -18.13 1.27 35.40
C GLN A 206 -18.10 0.25 34.26
N PRO A 207 -18.58 0.59 33.05
CA PRO A 207 -18.47 -0.28 31.91
C PRO A 207 -17.04 -0.30 31.34
N LEU A 208 -16.71 -1.34 30.58
CA LEU A 208 -15.52 -1.34 29.74
C LEU A 208 -15.57 -0.19 28.72
N PRO A 209 -14.41 0.39 28.36
CA PRO A 209 -14.36 1.40 27.30
C PRO A 209 -14.94 0.86 25.99
N ASP A 210 -15.61 1.73 25.23
CA ASP A 210 -16.10 1.38 23.90
C ASP A 210 -14.92 1.08 22.95
N GLN A 211 -14.90 -0.11 22.38
CA GLN A 211 -13.89 -0.54 21.42
C GLN A 211 -13.83 0.40 20.21
N ALA A 212 -14.97 0.91 19.72
CA ALA A 212 -14.98 1.80 18.56
C ALA A 212 -14.26 3.12 18.86
N ALA A 213 -14.45 3.67 20.06
CA ALA A 213 -13.74 4.86 20.54
C ALA A 213 -12.23 4.62 20.68
N VAL A 214 -11.82 3.44 21.16
CA VAL A 214 -10.39 3.06 21.23
C VAL A 214 -9.78 2.98 19.83
N VAL A 215 -10.46 2.38 18.86
CA VAL A 215 -10.00 2.33 17.47
C VAL A 215 -9.88 3.72 16.84
N ASP A 216 -10.83 4.63 17.13
CA ASP A 216 -10.74 5.99 16.63
C ASP A 216 -9.56 6.76 17.24
N LYS A 217 -9.28 6.56 18.53
CA LYS A 217 -8.09 7.12 19.17
C LYS A 217 -6.81 6.55 18.54
N LEU A 218 -6.76 5.24 18.30
CA LEU A 218 -5.65 4.58 17.59
C LEU A 218 -5.42 5.20 16.21
N CYS A 219 -6.47 5.33 15.39
CA CYS A 219 -6.39 5.86 14.04
C CYS A 219 -5.86 7.31 13.96
N LYS A 220 -6.05 8.10 15.03
CA LYS A 220 -5.53 9.47 15.17
C LYS A 220 -4.08 9.50 15.66
N SER A 221 -3.66 8.48 16.41
CA SER A 221 -2.33 8.39 17.02
C SER A 221 -1.30 7.68 16.16
N ILE A 222 -1.75 7.02 15.07
CA ILE A 222 -0.89 6.23 14.19
C ILE A 222 -0.67 6.96 12.88
N GLY A 223 0.56 6.93 12.38
CA GLY A 223 0.91 7.56 11.11
C GLY A 223 2.38 7.43 10.74
N TRP A 224 2.89 8.43 10.05
CA TRP A 224 4.27 8.49 9.57
C TRP A 224 4.95 9.78 9.98
N LYS A 225 6.26 9.72 10.23
CA LYS A 225 7.11 10.90 10.46
C LYS A 225 7.97 11.19 9.23
N VAL A 226 8.00 12.44 8.80
CA VAL A 226 8.87 12.95 7.73
C VAL A 226 9.62 14.17 8.28
N GLY A 227 10.90 13.99 8.60
CA GLY A 227 11.64 14.98 9.39
C GLY A 227 10.92 15.24 10.72
N ASN A 228 10.64 16.50 11.04
CA ASN A 228 9.98 16.92 12.28
C ASN A 228 8.45 16.95 12.18
N ARG A 229 7.85 16.47 11.09
CA ARG A 229 6.39 16.50 10.88
C ARG A 229 5.79 15.10 10.95
N SER A 230 4.66 15.01 11.62
CA SER A 230 3.85 13.80 11.73
C SER A 230 2.63 13.87 10.80
N TYR A 231 2.31 12.76 10.15
CA TYR A 231 1.20 12.65 9.23
C TYR A 231 0.35 11.45 9.60
N THR A 232 -0.90 11.70 9.96
CA THR A 232 -1.91 10.66 10.11
C THR A 232 -2.45 10.28 8.72
N PRO A 233 -3.14 9.14 8.59
CA PRO A 233 -3.80 8.75 7.35
C PRO A 233 -4.77 9.81 6.83
N GLU A 234 -5.41 10.58 7.72
CA GLU A 234 -6.36 11.63 7.33
C GLU A 234 -5.69 12.81 6.63
N ASN A 235 -4.42 13.06 6.93
CA ASN A 235 -3.62 14.15 6.37
C ASN A 235 -2.65 13.65 5.29
N LEU A 236 -2.77 12.40 4.86
CA LEU A 236 -1.89 11.78 3.88
C LEU A 236 -2.24 12.24 2.45
N THR A 237 -1.43 13.14 1.91
CA THR A 237 -1.50 13.54 0.49
C THR A 237 -0.66 12.62 -0.38
N VAL A 238 -0.90 12.64 -1.69
CA VAL A 238 -0.01 11.95 -2.63
C VAL A 238 1.43 12.47 -2.49
N LYS A 239 1.62 13.79 -2.36
CA LYS A 239 2.93 14.40 -2.12
C LYS A 239 3.64 13.83 -0.89
N ILE A 240 2.92 13.69 0.23
CA ILE A 240 3.46 13.11 1.46
C ILE A 240 3.77 11.62 1.25
N ALA A 241 2.82 10.86 0.68
CA ALA A 241 3.00 9.45 0.34
C ALA A 241 4.25 9.23 -0.54
N THR A 242 4.46 10.07 -1.56
CA THR A 242 5.64 9.93 -2.42
C THR A 242 6.92 10.32 -1.70
N THR A 243 6.87 11.32 -0.81
CA THR A 243 8.01 11.67 0.03
C THR A 243 8.39 10.51 0.96
N LEU A 244 7.39 9.90 1.61
CA LEU A 244 7.56 8.73 2.46
C LEU A 244 8.21 7.55 1.73
N VAL A 245 7.83 7.32 0.47
CA VAL A 245 8.37 6.22 -0.34
C VAL A 245 9.77 6.52 -0.90
N THR A 246 10.15 7.79 -1.05
CA THR A 246 11.42 8.19 -1.67
C THR A 246 12.56 8.47 -0.67
N GLN A 247 12.27 8.55 0.64
CA GLN A 247 13.31 8.79 1.67
C GLN A 247 14.22 7.57 1.94
N PRO A 248 15.55 7.77 2.14
CA PRO A 248 16.51 6.70 2.48
C PRO A 248 16.28 6.16 3.90
N PRO A 249 16.81 4.97 4.23
CA PRO A 249 16.03 3.87 4.82
C PRO A 249 15.42 4.19 6.19
N TYR A 250 14.20 3.70 6.33
CA TYR A 250 13.51 3.50 7.61
C TYR A 250 14.39 2.65 8.55
N PRO A 251 14.25 2.84 9.88
CA PRO A 251 15.16 2.29 10.87
C PRO A 251 15.27 0.77 10.75
N LYS A 252 16.47 0.31 11.09
CA LYS A 252 17.00 -1.05 11.30
C LYS A 252 15.98 -2.10 11.81
N ALA A 253 14.91 -2.42 11.07
CA ALA A 253 14.39 -3.78 11.15
C ALA A 253 15.48 -4.68 10.56
N PRO A 254 15.81 -5.83 11.16
CA PRO A 254 16.82 -6.74 10.68
C PRO A 254 16.31 -7.43 9.41
N LEU A 255 16.16 -6.69 8.32
CA LEU A 255 16.19 -7.26 7.00
C LEU A 255 17.64 -7.69 6.79
N HIS A 256 17.82 -9.01 6.71
CA HIS A 256 19.06 -9.71 6.40
C HIS A 256 20.01 -8.86 5.53
N PRO A 257 21.33 -8.83 5.77
CA PRO A 257 22.28 -7.92 5.09
C PRO A 257 22.31 -7.98 3.55
N ASN A 258 21.64 -8.96 2.93
CA ASN A 258 21.47 -9.08 1.48
C ASN A 258 20.17 -8.43 0.95
N TRP A 259 19.33 -7.90 1.84
CA TRP A 259 18.03 -7.31 1.54
C TRP A 259 18.17 -5.79 1.51
N LEU A 260 18.87 -5.28 0.49
CA LEU A 260 18.56 -3.94 0.00
C LEU A 260 17.05 -3.92 -0.26
N HIS A 261 16.33 -3.01 0.39
CA HIS A 261 14.90 -2.85 0.18
C HIS A 261 14.62 -2.91 -1.34
N PRO A 262 13.75 -3.82 -1.84
CA PRO A 262 13.64 -4.11 -3.27
C PRO A 262 13.54 -2.86 -4.15
N ARG A 263 12.97 -1.77 -3.63
CA ARG A 263 12.81 -0.48 -4.31
C ARG A 263 14.07 0.37 -4.45
N SER A 264 14.95 0.43 -3.45
CA SER A 264 16.22 1.17 -3.54
C SER A 264 17.12 0.57 -4.62
N ARG A 265 17.05 -0.75 -4.78
CA ARG A 265 17.65 -1.48 -5.91
C ARG A 265 16.99 -1.08 -7.24
N LYS A 266 15.66 -1.04 -7.34
CA LYS A 266 14.95 -0.67 -8.58
C LYS A 266 15.27 0.74 -9.09
N PHE A 267 15.38 1.75 -8.22
CA PHE A 267 15.78 3.10 -8.63
C PHE A 267 17.21 3.16 -9.14
N ARG A 268 18.12 2.51 -8.42
CA ARG A 268 19.52 2.41 -8.83
C ARG A 268 19.63 1.70 -10.19
N ASP A 269 18.93 0.58 -10.36
CA ASP A 269 18.95 -0.20 -11.60
C ASP A 269 18.34 0.59 -12.77
N PHE A 270 17.27 1.36 -12.54
CA PHE A 270 16.70 2.29 -13.52
C PHE A 270 17.71 3.38 -13.93
N ALA A 271 18.33 4.03 -12.94
CA ALA A 271 19.33 5.08 -13.17
C ALA A 271 20.55 4.60 -13.98
N LEU A 272 21.00 3.37 -13.72
CA LEU A 272 22.09 2.74 -14.49
C LEU A 272 21.66 2.46 -15.93
N GLN A 273 20.42 2.02 -16.16
CA GLN A 273 19.92 1.64 -17.48
C GLN A 273 19.67 2.82 -18.41
N ILE A 274 19.18 3.96 -17.89
CA ILE A 274 18.89 5.14 -18.72
C ILE A 274 20.13 5.99 -19.05
N GLY A 275 21.31 5.59 -18.57
CA GLY A 275 22.60 6.17 -18.99
C GLY A 275 22.88 7.58 -18.47
N GLY A 276 22.42 7.94 -17.27
CA GLY A 276 22.50 9.31 -16.74
C GLY A 276 23.40 9.54 -15.52
N GLY A 277 24.10 8.51 -15.01
CA GLY A 277 24.96 8.65 -13.82
C GLY A 277 24.28 9.28 -12.62
N LEU A 278 23.00 8.94 -12.38
CA LEU A 278 22.16 9.68 -11.44
C LEU A 278 22.48 9.32 -9.99
N SER A 279 22.80 10.35 -9.21
CA SER A 279 22.60 10.27 -7.77
C SER A 279 21.10 10.25 -7.47
N LYS A 280 20.73 9.60 -6.37
CA LYS A 280 19.36 9.59 -5.83
C LYS A 280 18.75 11.00 -5.79
N ASP A 281 19.55 11.98 -5.40
CA ASP A 281 19.11 13.36 -5.20
C ASP A 281 18.66 14.01 -6.50
N LYS A 282 19.31 13.68 -7.63
CA LYS A 282 18.89 14.16 -8.96
C LYS A 282 17.51 13.61 -9.35
N VAL A 283 17.24 12.33 -9.05
CA VAL A 283 15.92 11.73 -9.32
C VAL A 283 14.85 12.40 -8.48
N VAL A 284 15.08 12.56 -7.17
CA VAL A 284 14.13 13.22 -6.26
C VAL A 284 13.90 14.67 -6.69
N ALA A 285 14.94 15.39 -7.10
CA ALA A 285 14.82 16.76 -7.61
C ALA A 285 13.98 16.83 -8.90
N THR A 286 14.24 15.96 -9.88
CA THR A 286 13.43 15.88 -11.11
C THR A 286 11.98 15.58 -10.79
N LEU A 287 11.71 14.56 -9.96
CA LEU A 287 10.35 14.21 -9.55
C LEU A 287 9.64 15.38 -8.86
N GLY A 288 10.35 16.09 -7.97
CA GLY A 288 9.85 17.29 -7.31
C GLY A 288 9.43 18.39 -8.29
N ARG A 289 10.25 18.66 -9.32
CA ARG A 289 9.89 19.63 -10.38
C ARG A 289 8.67 19.17 -11.19
N LEU A 290 8.62 17.91 -11.62
CA LEU A 290 7.52 17.40 -12.43
C LEU A 290 6.18 17.40 -11.68
N TRP A 291 6.19 17.18 -10.36
CA TRP A 291 4.94 17.15 -9.59
C TRP A 291 4.31 18.52 -9.34
N ILE A 292 5.11 19.59 -9.34
CA ILE A 292 4.60 20.95 -9.13
C ILE A 292 4.01 21.58 -10.40
N LEU A 293 4.21 20.96 -11.58
CA LEU A 293 3.64 21.47 -12.84
C LEU A 293 2.11 21.58 -12.75
N PRO A 294 1.49 22.65 -13.29
CA PRO A 294 0.05 22.83 -13.30
C PRO A 294 -0.64 22.01 -14.41
N ILE A 295 -0.39 20.70 -14.45
CA ILE A 295 -0.98 19.74 -15.38
C ILE A 295 -1.84 18.70 -14.65
N ASP A 296 -2.78 18.10 -15.37
CA ASP A 296 -3.66 17.05 -14.86
C ASP A 296 -2.88 15.87 -14.23
N ASN A 297 -3.38 15.35 -13.11
CA ASN A 297 -2.71 14.28 -12.35
C ASN A 297 -2.57 12.96 -13.14
N SER A 298 -3.40 12.73 -14.17
CA SER A 298 -3.28 11.56 -15.05
C SER A 298 -1.97 11.54 -15.86
N HIS A 299 -1.35 12.71 -16.09
CA HIS A 299 -0.03 12.82 -16.72
C HIS A 299 1.09 12.53 -15.71
N LYS A 300 0.87 12.93 -14.45
CA LYS A 300 1.82 12.71 -13.34
C LYS A 300 1.85 11.27 -12.85
N GLU A 301 0.81 10.48 -13.12
CA GLU A 301 0.69 9.09 -12.67
C GLU A 301 1.87 8.22 -13.11
N ILE A 302 2.40 8.41 -14.33
CA ILE A 302 3.51 7.61 -14.86
C ILE A 302 4.80 7.87 -14.08
N VAL A 303 5.03 9.14 -13.76
CA VAL A 303 6.17 9.59 -12.97
C VAL A 303 6.02 9.16 -11.50
N TRP A 304 4.78 9.08 -10.97
CA TRP A 304 4.50 8.47 -9.66
C TRP A 304 4.75 6.97 -9.65
N ARG A 305 4.34 6.23 -10.68
CA ARG A 305 4.59 4.79 -10.78
C ARG A 305 6.09 4.50 -10.82
N LEU A 306 6.85 5.32 -11.56
CA LEU A 306 8.31 5.30 -11.52
C LEU A 306 8.83 5.46 -10.08
N ALA A 307 8.28 6.42 -9.31
CA ALA A 307 8.64 6.72 -7.92
C ALA A 307 8.25 5.63 -6.88
N LEU A 308 7.32 4.72 -7.20
CA LEU A 308 6.85 3.69 -6.26
C LEU A 308 7.51 2.32 -6.47
N ASP A 309 7.81 1.93 -7.71
CA ASP A 309 8.25 0.57 -8.01
C ASP A 309 9.39 0.49 -9.04
N GLY A 310 10.11 1.59 -9.27
CA GLY A 310 10.81 1.77 -10.55
C GLY A 310 9.79 1.71 -11.69
N LEU A 311 10.20 1.75 -12.95
CA LEU A 311 9.27 1.38 -14.02
C LEU A 311 9.44 -0.09 -14.35
N PRO A 312 8.49 -0.93 -13.98
CA PRO A 312 8.13 -2.07 -14.78
C PRO A 312 7.05 -1.58 -15.75
N THR A 313 7.48 -1.03 -16.86
CA THR A 313 6.80 -1.36 -18.10
C THR A 313 7.65 -2.51 -18.62
N ILE A 314 7.23 -3.76 -18.61
CA ILE A 314 5.89 -4.35 -18.57
C ILE A 314 5.60 -4.89 -17.14
N GLN A 315 4.62 -4.37 -16.41
CA GLN A 315 4.09 -4.98 -15.16
C GLN A 315 2.68 -5.49 -15.42
N ARG A 316 2.60 -6.51 -16.25
CA ARG A 316 2.62 -7.86 -15.67
C ARG A 316 3.85 -8.72 -15.96
N LEU A 317 4.90 -8.22 -16.59
CA LEU A 317 6.11 -9.01 -16.80
C LEU A 317 7.04 -9.02 -15.60
N HIS A 318 6.65 -9.86 -14.65
CA HIS A 318 7.59 -10.62 -13.83
C HIS A 318 8.00 -11.94 -14.51
N ARG A 319 7.69 -12.12 -15.80
CA ARG A 319 7.88 -13.37 -16.52
C ARG A 319 8.89 -13.18 -17.65
N PRO A 320 9.97 -13.94 -17.72
CA PRO A 320 10.90 -13.91 -18.86
C PRO A 320 10.26 -14.20 -20.24
N THR A 321 8.95 -14.49 -20.30
CA THR A 321 8.26 -15.12 -21.43
C THR A 321 7.17 -14.29 -22.13
N GLN A 322 6.76 -13.09 -21.67
CA GLN A 322 5.81 -12.29 -22.48
C GLN A 322 6.54 -11.39 -23.49
N VAL A 323 5.87 -11.19 -24.63
CA VAL A 323 6.24 -10.27 -25.69
C VAL A 323 5.72 -8.86 -25.41
N CYS A 324 6.42 -7.85 -25.93
CA CYS A 324 5.97 -6.47 -25.92
C CYS A 324 4.71 -6.30 -26.81
N GLY A 325 3.90 -5.27 -26.56
CA GLY A 325 2.76 -4.92 -27.43
C GLY A 325 3.15 -4.62 -28.89
N CYS A 326 4.43 -4.34 -29.17
CA CYS A 326 4.94 -4.21 -30.54
C CYS A 326 5.41 -5.54 -31.16
N GLY A 327 5.24 -6.68 -30.48
CA GLY A 327 5.70 -8.01 -30.94
C GLY A 327 7.16 -8.34 -30.61
N GLY A 328 7.93 -7.41 -30.02
CA GLY A 328 9.33 -7.65 -29.64
C GLY A 328 9.46 -8.59 -28.45
N ALA A 329 10.42 -9.54 -28.51
CA ALA A 329 10.76 -10.39 -27.38
C ALA A 329 11.40 -9.54 -26.26
N VAL A 330 10.92 -9.70 -25.02
CA VAL A 330 11.40 -8.94 -23.85
C VAL A 330 12.49 -9.71 -23.09
N GLY A 331 13.04 -10.76 -23.72
CA GLY A 331 14.09 -11.61 -23.13
C GLY A 331 15.38 -10.85 -22.80
N ASP A 332 16.22 -11.52 -22.01
CA ASP A 332 17.28 -11.00 -21.12
C ASP A 332 18.37 -10.10 -21.74
N ALA A 333 18.37 -9.85 -23.06
CA ALA A 333 19.29 -8.94 -23.74
C ALA A 333 18.64 -7.61 -24.22
N ALA A 334 17.34 -7.55 -24.50
CA ALA A 334 16.64 -6.32 -24.95
C ALA A 334 15.95 -5.56 -23.80
N GLY A 335 15.50 -6.29 -22.78
CA GLY A 335 15.10 -5.83 -21.46
C GLY A 335 14.32 -4.50 -21.37
N ARG A 336 14.63 -3.71 -20.34
CA ARG A 336 13.94 -2.45 -20.03
C ARG A 336 14.23 -1.31 -21.00
N GLN A 337 15.39 -1.32 -21.67
CA GLN A 337 15.76 -0.27 -22.63
C GLN A 337 14.84 -0.26 -23.85
N HIS A 338 14.48 -1.44 -24.36
CA HIS A 338 13.43 -1.57 -25.37
C HIS A 338 12.14 -0.89 -24.89
N VAL A 339 11.74 -1.17 -23.66
CA VAL A 339 10.49 -0.63 -23.15
C VAL A 339 10.60 0.86 -22.84
N TYR A 340 11.75 1.42 -22.46
CA TYR A 340 11.84 2.85 -22.16
C TYR A 340 11.99 3.74 -23.39
N PHE A 341 12.64 3.25 -24.45
CA PHE A 341 13.04 4.14 -25.54
C PHE A 341 13.02 3.51 -26.93
N ASN A 342 13.36 2.22 -27.07
CA ASN A 342 13.57 1.62 -28.39
C ASN A 342 12.34 0.85 -28.95
N CYS A 343 11.18 0.96 -28.31
CA CYS A 343 9.99 0.25 -28.75
C CYS A 343 9.45 0.85 -30.06
N ALA A 344 9.22 0.02 -31.08
CA ALA A 344 8.67 0.48 -32.35
C ALA A 344 7.31 1.18 -32.19
N ALA A 345 6.49 0.78 -31.21
CA ALA A 345 5.20 1.40 -30.94
C ALA A 345 5.32 2.84 -30.41
N ILE A 346 6.42 3.21 -29.75
CA ILE A 346 6.62 4.57 -29.20
C ILE A 346 7.54 5.44 -30.04
N ARG A 347 8.28 4.85 -30.98
CA ARG A 347 9.26 5.57 -31.80
C ARG A 347 8.65 6.75 -32.58
N PRO A 348 7.43 6.66 -33.15
CA PRO A 348 6.80 7.81 -33.80
C PRO A 348 6.61 9.03 -32.89
N ILE A 349 6.41 8.82 -31.58
CA ILE A 349 6.31 9.92 -30.61
C ILE A 349 7.67 10.60 -30.46
N ILE A 350 8.75 9.82 -30.40
CA ILE A 350 10.12 10.34 -30.27
C ILE A 350 10.50 11.09 -31.56
N ASP A 351 10.25 10.48 -32.73
CA ASP A 351 10.54 11.09 -34.03
C ASP A 351 9.79 12.42 -34.19
N SER A 352 8.52 12.49 -33.77
CA SER A 352 7.75 13.74 -33.80
C SER A 352 8.35 14.83 -32.92
N ILE A 353 8.90 14.47 -31.75
CA ILE A 353 9.57 15.44 -30.88
C ILE A 353 10.89 15.87 -31.53
N GLU A 354 11.72 14.93 -32.01
CA GLU A 354 12.98 15.24 -32.68
C GLU A 354 12.80 16.15 -33.89
N GLN A 355 11.76 15.90 -34.69
CA GLN A 355 11.42 16.74 -35.84
C GLN A 355 11.07 18.16 -35.40
N GLN A 356 10.18 18.33 -34.42
CA GLN A 356 9.81 19.66 -33.91
C GLN A 356 11.00 20.40 -33.29
N LEU A 357 11.88 19.67 -32.60
CA LEU A 357 13.12 20.22 -32.06
C LEU A 357 14.04 20.79 -33.15
N GLN A 358 14.13 20.10 -34.30
CA GLN A 358 14.93 20.53 -35.44
C GLN A 358 14.29 21.72 -36.18
N ASP A 359 12.99 21.62 -36.45
CA ASP A 359 12.26 22.57 -37.28
C ASP A 359 11.97 23.90 -36.56
N GLU A 360 11.47 23.85 -35.32
CA GLU A 360 10.99 25.05 -34.62
C GLU A 360 12.04 25.69 -33.71
N TRP A 361 12.92 24.89 -33.12
CA TRP A 361 13.89 25.38 -32.12
C TRP A 361 15.30 25.54 -32.68
N ALA A 362 15.46 25.41 -34.01
CA ALA A 362 16.68 25.68 -34.77
C ALA A 362 17.93 25.08 -34.13
N LEU A 363 17.82 23.84 -33.65
CA LEU A 363 18.98 23.14 -33.10
C LEU A 363 20.05 22.98 -34.18
N PRO A 364 21.36 23.03 -33.82
CA PRO A 364 22.42 22.79 -34.78
C PRO A 364 22.21 21.45 -35.50
N PRO A 365 22.58 21.30 -36.78
CA PRO A 365 22.47 20.03 -37.52
C PRO A 365 23.20 18.85 -36.86
N GLN A 366 24.08 19.14 -35.91
CA GLN A 366 24.86 18.19 -35.12
C GLN A 366 24.30 17.97 -33.72
N ALA A 367 23.09 18.46 -33.42
CA ALA A 367 22.46 18.25 -32.13
C ALA A 367 22.28 16.75 -31.87
N PRO A 368 22.64 16.26 -30.67
CA PRO A 368 22.53 14.85 -30.37
C PRO A 368 21.07 14.41 -30.45
N SER A 369 20.80 13.29 -31.11
CA SER A 369 19.49 12.63 -31.09
C SER A 369 19.00 12.48 -29.66
N LEU A 370 17.69 12.54 -29.45
CA LEU A 370 17.11 12.36 -28.14
C LEU A 370 17.58 11.03 -27.56
N GLN A 371 17.97 11.08 -26.29
CA GLN A 371 18.40 9.95 -25.51
C GLN A 371 17.32 9.65 -24.47
N CYS A 372 17.34 8.43 -23.97
CA CYS A 372 16.38 7.98 -22.95
C CYS A 372 16.32 8.91 -21.74
N HIS A 373 17.47 9.40 -21.25
CA HIS A 373 17.51 10.33 -20.13
C HIS A 373 16.91 11.71 -20.44
N HIS A 374 16.89 12.16 -21.70
CA HIS A 374 16.29 13.46 -22.02
C HIS A 374 14.79 13.48 -21.67
N LEU A 375 14.07 12.39 -21.94
CA LEU A 375 12.65 12.26 -21.64
C LEU A 375 12.39 11.76 -20.21
N TRP A 376 13.04 10.67 -19.81
CA TRP A 376 12.75 10.02 -18.52
C TRP A 376 13.30 10.77 -17.31
N MET A 377 14.32 11.61 -17.50
CA MET A 377 14.89 12.44 -16.43
C MET A 377 14.62 13.92 -16.60
N ALA A 378 13.83 14.27 -17.62
CA ALA A 378 13.60 15.64 -18.03
C ALA A 378 14.90 16.45 -18.13
N VAL A 379 15.99 15.81 -18.60
CA VAL A 379 17.24 16.50 -18.89
C VAL A 379 17.06 17.18 -20.23
N ARG A 380 17.16 18.51 -20.26
CA ARG A 380 17.04 19.25 -21.52
C ARG A 380 18.14 18.81 -22.50
N PRO A 381 17.80 18.54 -23.77
CA PRO A 381 18.79 18.13 -24.78
C PRO A 381 19.69 19.31 -25.20
N THR A 382 19.25 20.54 -24.94
CA THR A 382 20.03 21.76 -25.16
C THR A 382 19.71 22.80 -24.08
N GLU A 383 20.65 23.70 -23.85
CA GLU A 383 20.51 24.85 -22.96
C GLU A 383 19.50 25.89 -23.47
N ALA A 384 19.25 25.92 -24.79
CA ALA A 384 18.33 26.86 -25.42
C ALA A 384 16.86 26.63 -25.01
N ILE A 385 16.51 25.42 -24.53
CA ILE A 385 15.15 25.10 -24.09
C ILE A 385 15.01 25.44 -22.62
N HIS A 386 13.97 26.21 -22.29
CA HIS A 386 13.61 26.48 -20.90
C HIS A 386 13.18 25.18 -20.20
N GLN A 387 13.76 24.91 -19.02
CA GLN A 387 13.52 23.67 -18.27
C GLN A 387 12.04 23.38 -18.03
N GLY A 388 11.24 24.39 -17.68
CA GLY A 388 9.80 24.21 -17.43
C GLY A 388 9.01 23.80 -18.67
N ILE A 389 9.43 24.23 -19.88
CA ILE A 389 8.80 23.79 -21.13
C ILE A 389 9.16 22.33 -21.38
N TRP A 390 10.44 21.99 -21.22
CA TRP A 390 10.90 20.62 -21.39
C TRP A 390 10.24 19.66 -20.41
N ASP A 391 10.04 20.06 -19.15
CA ASP A 391 9.32 19.29 -18.13
C ASP A 391 7.88 18.95 -18.59
N VAL A 392 7.19 19.87 -19.26
CA VAL A 392 5.84 19.65 -19.84
C VAL A 392 5.89 18.72 -21.05
N VAL A 393 6.85 18.90 -21.95
CA VAL A 393 7.06 17.99 -23.10
C VAL A 393 7.32 16.57 -22.59
N CYS A 394 8.19 16.41 -21.60
CA CYS A 394 8.53 15.12 -21.02
C CYS A 394 7.31 14.41 -20.45
N ILE A 395 6.54 15.08 -19.58
CA ILE A 395 5.40 14.42 -18.92
C ILE A 395 4.30 14.05 -19.93
N SER A 396 4.14 14.86 -20.99
CA SER A 396 3.19 14.62 -22.07
C SER A 396 3.63 13.46 -22.97
N ALA A 397 4.92 13.44 -23.34
CA ALA A 397 5.51 12.36 -24.12
C ALA A 397 5.41 11.02 -23.38
N LEU A 398 5.77 10.98 -22.10
CA LEU A 398 5.64 9.78 -21.28
C LEU A 398 4.18 9.29 -21.23
N LYS A 399 3.21 10.19 -21.12
CA LYS A 399 1.78 9.86 -21.17
C LYS A 399 1.34 9.27 -22.51
N ALA A 400 1.76 9.86 -23.62
CA ALA A 400 1.49 9.34 -24.94
C ALA A 400 2.09 7.93 -25.10
N MET A 401 3.35 7.74 -24.68
CA MET A 401 4.03 6.44 -24.74
C MET A 401 3.31 5.34 -23.95
N ASP A 402 2.81 5.65 -22.75
CA ASP A 402 2.05 4.69 -21.92
C ASP A 402 0.71 4.33 -22.57
N SER A 403 -0.03 5.33 -23.08
CA SER A 403 -1.30 5.11 -23.78
C SER A 403 -1.14 4.23 -25.02
N THR A 404 -0.15 4.52 -25.88
CA THR A 404 0.11 3.75 -27.11
C THR A 404 0.44 2.29 -26.82
N ARG A 405 1.16 2.01 -25.73
CA ARG A 405 1.44 0.63 -25.30
C ARG A 405 0.18 -0.09 -24.82
N ALA A 406 -0.65 0.59 -24.02
CA ALA A 406 -1.89 0.02 -23.52
C ALA A 406 -2.85 -0.36 -24.67
N ASP A 407 -2.89 0.45 -25.73
CA ASP A 407 -3.76 0.19 -26.88
C ASP A 407 -3.20 -0.91 -27.80
N SER A 408 -1.87 -0.95 -28.00
CA SER A 408 -1.20 -2.04 -28.73
C SER A 408 -1.44 -3.40 -28.06
N GLU A 409 -1.44 -3.45 -26.72
CA GLU A 409 -1.73 -4.67 -25.96
C GLU A 409 -3.18 -5.15 -26.14
N LYS A 410 -4.17 -4.24 -26.03
CA LYS A 410 -5.58 -4.56 -26.26
C LYS A 410 -5.81 -5.11 -27.68
N TRP A 411 -5.14 -4.51 -28.67
CA TRP A 411 -5.28 -4.93 -30.05
C TRP A 411 -4.74 -6.35 -30.30
N ASN A 412 -3.60 -6.69 -29.69
CA ASN A 412 -3.03 -8.04 -29.76
C ASN A 412 -3.87 -9.08 -29.01
N LEU A 413 -4.39 -8.74 -27.83
CA LEU A 413 -5.28 -9.61 -27.06
C LEU A 413 -6.54 -9.96 -27.87
N ASN A 414 -7.16 -8.96 -28.51
CA ASN A 414 -8.34 -9.16 -29.36
C ASN A 414 -8.06 -10.06 -30.58
N ARG A 415 -6.85 -9.97 -31.17
CA ARG A 415 -6.42 -10.85 -32.26
C ARG A 415 -6.25 -12.31 -31.81
N SER A 416 -5.67 -12.53 -30.63
CA SER A 416 -5.49 -13.89 -30.09
C SER A 416 -6.79 -14.57 -29.65
N SER A 417 -7.84 -13.80 -29.33
CA SER A 417 -9.16 -14.32 -28.97
C SER A 417 -10.11 -14.52 -30.16
N GLY A 418 -9.77 -14.00 -31.34
CA GLY A 418 -10.57 -14.12 -32.57
C GLY A 418 -10.12 -15.24 -33.51
N SER A 419 -9.15 -16.04 -33.10
CA SER A 419 -8.58 -17.17 -33.86
C SER A 419 -8.88 -18.52 -33.21
N GLY A 420 -10.05 -18.66 -32.59
CA GLY A 420 -10.57 -19.90 -32.01
C GLY A 420 -11.80 -20.38 -32.74
#